data_AF-A0A6A2YYG2-F1
#
_entry.id   AF-A0A6A2YYG2-F1
#
_cell.length_a   1.000
_cell.length_b   1.000
_cell.length_c   1.000
_cell.angle_alpha   90.00
_cell.angle_beta   90.00
_cell.angle_gamma   90.00
#
_symmetry.space_group_name_H-M   'P 1'
#
loop_
_entity.id
_entity.type
_entity.pdbx_description
1 polymer ?
#
loop_
_entity_poly.entity_id
_entity_poly.type
_entity_poly.pdbx_seq_one_letter_code
_entity_poly.pdbx_strand_id
1 'polypeptide(L)'
;MDGVRIYAENAIRKRTEQMNYLRLASRLDAVVLRLDTQSKMTTINKSMGNIVKSLELSLATGNLQKMSETMDKFEKQFVNMEVQAEFMRECYGWLYFIIHTRRRSQQLDATSG
;
A
#
# COMPACT_ATOMS: atom_id res chain seq x y z
N MET A 1 -7.81 -40.29 29.66
CA MET A 1 -8.58 -39.03 29.54
C MET A 1 -7.67 -37.82 29.29
N ASP A 2 -6.41 -37.85 29.72
CA ASP A 2 -5.51 -36.70 29.64
C ASP A 2 -5.03 -36.35 28.22
N GLY A 3 -4.90 -37.34 27.32
CA GLY A 3 -4.45 -37.11 25.94
C GLY A 3 -5.39 -36.21 25.12
N VAL A 4 -6.71 -36.31 25.34
CA VAL A 4 -7.71 -35.45 24.66
C VAL A 4 -7.59 -34.01 25.16
N ARG A 5 -7.39 -33.82 26.47
CA ARG A 5 -7.21 -32.49 27.07
C ARG A 5 -5.92 -31.82 26.60
N ILE A 6 -4.80 -32.55 26.59
CA ILE A 6 -3.51 -32.05 26.09
C ILE A 6 -3.57 -31.74 24.59
N TYR A 7 -4.31 -32.53 23.81
CA TYR A 7 -4.51 -32.29 22.38
C TYR A 7 -5.37 -31.03 22.15
N ALA A 8 -6.45 -30.85 22.92
CA ALA A 8 -7.28 -29.66 22.87
C ALA A 8 -6.50 -28.39 23.25
N GLU A 9 -5.72 -28.43 24.34
CA GLU A 9 -4.87 -27.31 24.78
C GLU A 9 -3.81 -26.95 23.71
N ASN A 10 -3.15 -27.95 23.11
CA ASN A 10 -2.20 -27.72 22.02
C ASN A 10 -2.87 -27.19 20.75
N ALA A 11 -4.08 -27.64 20.41
CA ALA A 11 -4.84 -27.14 19.27
C ALA A 11 -5.21 -25.66 19.44
N ILE A 12 -5.66 -25.26 20.64
CA ILE A 12 -5.97 -23.86 20.98
C ILE A 12 -4.71 -23.00 20.93
N ARG A 13 -3.59 -23.49 21.47
CA ARG A 13 -2.30 -22.79 21.41
C ARG A 13 -1.86 -22.56 19.97
N LYS A 14 -1.87 -23.60 19.12
CA LYS A 14 -1.49 -23.50 17.70
C LYS A 14 -2.39 -22.53 16.93
N ARG A 15 -3.71 -22.54 17.18
CA ARG A 15 -4.64 -21.57 16.58
C ARG A 15 -4.29 -20.13 16.98
N THR A 16 -3.97 -19.90 18.25
CA THR A 16 -3.57 -18.59 18.75
C THR A 16 -2.25 -18.12 18.13
N GLU A 17 -1.26 -19.00 18.05
CA GLU A 17 0.02 -18.71 17.36
C GLU A 17 -0.21 -18.37 15.89
N GLN A 18 -0.96 -19.17 15.15
CA GLN A 18 -1.30 -18.92 13.75
C GLN A 18 -1.98 -17.55 13.56
N MET A 19 -2.89 -17.19 14.47
CA MET A 19 -3.56 -15.90 14.44
C MET A 19 -2.61 -14.72 14.69
N ASN A 20 -1.64 -14.90 15.58
CA ASN A 20 -0.61 -13.90 15.82
C ASN A 20 0.32 -13.76 14.61
N TYR A 21 0.70 -14.86 13.96
CA TYR A 21 1.47 -14.82 12.71
C TYR A 21 0.73 -14.13 11.58
N LEU A 22 -0.57 -14.41 11.39
CA LEU A 22 -1.39 -13.73 10.37
C LEU A 22 -1.46 -12.22 10.60
N ARG A 23 -1.65 -11.78 11.85
CA ARG A 23 -1.64 -10.35 12.19
C ARG A 23 -0.28 -9.71 11.91
N LEU A 24 0.81 -10.40 12.22
CA LEU A 24 2.16 -9.92 11.93
C LEU A 24 2.40 -9.80 10.42
N ALA A 25 2.03 -10.83 9.66
CA ALA A 25 2.13 -10.83 8.19
C ALA A 25 1.34 -9.67 7.58
N SER A 26 0.09 -9.45 7.99
CA SER A 26 -0.70 -8.31 7.48
C SER A 26 -0.09 -6.95 7.82
N ARG A 27 0.53 -6.80 8.99
CA ARG A 27 1.26 -5.57 9.35
C ARG A 27 2.50 -5.39 8.49
N LEU A 28 3.22 -6.47 8.22
CA LEU A 28 4.41 -6.46 7.37
C LEU A 28 4.04 -6.07 5.93
N ASP A 29 2.99 -6.67 5.36
CA ASP A 29 2.48 -6.34 4.02
C ASP A 29 2.07 -4.87 3.94
N ALA A 30 1.41 -4.34 4.96
CA ALA A 30 1.06 -2.92 5.03
C ALA A 30 2.31 -2.00 5.06
N VAL A 31 3.39 -2.42 5.73
CA VAL A 31 4.65 -1.67 5.73
C VAL A 31 5.35 -1.75 4.37
N VAL A 32 5.35 -2.92 3.72
CA VAL A 32 5.92 -3.11 2.38
C VAL A 32 5.21 -2.21 1.37
N LEU A 33 3.88 -2.19 1.37
CA LEU A 33 3.09 -1.34 0.47
C LEU A 33 3.36 0.16 0.68
N ARG A 34 3.51 0.60 1.95
CA ARG A 34 3.88 1.98 2.27
C ARG A 34 5.29 2.32 1.79
N LEU A 35 6.27 1.43 1.97
CA LEU A 35 7.64 1.64 1.50
C LEU A 35 7.71 1.68 -0.03
N ASP A 36 6.98 0.81 -0.73
CA ASP A 36 6.89 0.83 -2.19
C ASP A 36 6.30 2.17 -2.69
N THR A 37 5.22 2.63 -2.06
CA THR A 37 4.61 3.94 -2.34
C THR A 37 5.62 5.07 -2.12
N GLN A 38 6.36 5.04 -1.01
CA GLN A 38 7.35 6.07 -0.69
C GLN A 38 8.53 6.07 -1.67
N SER A 39 8.99 4.90 -2.11
CA SER A 39 10.05 4.74 -3.11
C SER A 39 9.64 5.34 -4.46
N LYS A 40 8.43 5.00 -4.93
CA LYS A 40 7.83 5.57 -6.15
C LYS A 40 7.70 7.09 -6.05
N MET A 41 7.16 7.60 -4.94
CA MET A 41 7.03 9.04 -4.70
C MET A 41 8.38 9.77 -4.65
N THR A 42 9.42 9.14 -4.09
CA THR A 42 10.77 9.71 -4.08
C THR A 42 11.34 9.85 -5.50
N THR A 43 11.07 8.87 -6.36
CA THR A 43 11.48 8.92 -7.77
C THR A 43 10.73 10.02 -8.52
N ILE A 44 9.42 10.13 -8.30
CA ILE A 44 8.59 11.18 -8.90
C ILE A 44 9.06 12.56 -8.45
N ASN A 45 9.33 12.77 -7.16
CA ASN A 45 9.83 14.04 -6.64
C ASN A 45 11.14 14.48 -7.31
N LYS A 46 12.06 13.55 -7.57
CA LYS A 46 13.31 13.83 -8.31
C LYS A 46 13.03 14.26 -9.75
N SER A 47 12.16 13.52 -10.46
CA SER A 47 11.75 13.87 -11.82
C SER A 47 11.07 15.24 -11.86
N MET A 48 10.22 15.54 -10.87
CA MET A 48 9.53 16.82 -10.74
C MET A 48 10.52 17.97 -10.53
N GLY A 49 11.52 17.78 -9.66
CA GLY A 49 12.59 18.76 -9.47
C GLY A 49 13.37 19.07 -10.75
N ASN A 50 13.60 18.07 -11.61
CA ASN A 50 14.28 18.27 -12.90
C ASN A 50 13.40 19.00 -13.92
N ILE A 51 12.10 18.73 -13.92
CA ILE A 51 11.11 19.41 -14.79
C ILE A 51 11.02 20.89 -14.39
N VAL A 52 10.90 21.20 -13.10
CA VAL A 52 10.85 22.59 -12.60
C VAL A 52 12.11 23.36 -12.98
N LYS A 53 13.30 22.77 -12.85
CA LYS A 53 14.55 23.39 -13.31
C LYS A 53 14.57 23.62 -14.82
N SER A 54 14.07 22.67 -15.60
CA SER A 54 13.98 22.80 -17.07
C SER A 54 13.00 23.91 -17.47
N LEU A 55 11.92 24.06 -16.72
CA LEU A 55 10.94 25.13 -16.89
C LEU A 55 11.57 26.50 -16.58
N GLU A 56 12.32 26.62 -15.48
CA GLU A 56 13.03 27.85 -15.09
C GLU A 56 14.04 28.30 -16.16
N LEU A 57 14.82 27.37 -16.71
CA LEU A 57 15.75 27.65 -17.81
C LEU A 57 15.02 28.07 -19.11
N SER A 58 13.88 27.45 -19.41
CA SER A 58 13.07 27.78 -20.59
C SER A 58 12.40 29.15 -20.44
N LEU A 59 11.96 29.49 -19.23
CA LEU A 59 11.39 30.80 -18.88
C LEU A 59 12.46 31.90 -19.00
N ALA A 60 13.67 31.66 -18.48
CA ALA A 60 14.78 32.60 -18.57
C ALA A 60 15.22 32.89 -20.02
N THR A 61 15.06 31.91 -20.92
CA THR A 61 15.39 32.05 -22.35
C THR A 61 14.22 32.54 -23.20
N GLY A 62 13.02 32.71 -22.63
CA GLY A 62 11.81 33.08 -23.36
C GLY A 62 11.34 32.02 -24.37
N ASN A 63 11.82 30.77 -24.25
CA ASN A 63 11.50 29.72 -25.19
C ASN A 63 10.15 29.07 -24.83
N LEU A 64 9.07 29.72 -25.29
CA LEU A 64 7.69 29.28 -25.09
C LEU A 64 7.42 27.85 -25.58
N GLN A 65 8.08 27.43 -26.66
CA GLN A 65 7.95 26.07 -27.21
C GLN A 65 8.50 25.02 -26.23
N LYS A 66 9.72 25.22 -25.72
CA LYS A 66 10.31 24.34 -24.69
C LYS A 66 9.53 24.38 -23.39
N MET A 67 8.94 25.53 -23.05
CA MET A 67 8.08 25.66 -21.87
C MET A 67 6.82 24.81 -22.02
N SER A 68 6.15 24.85 -23.17
CA SER A 68 4.99 24.01 -23.49
C SER A 68 5.36 22.53 -23.42
N GLU A 69 6.46 22.11 -24.05
CA GLU A 69 6.92 20.72 -24.02
C GLU A 69 7.27 20.23 -22.59
N THR A 70 7.79 21.13 -21.76
CA THR A 70 8.12 20.82 -20.36
C THR A 70 6.86 20.73 -19.50
N MET A 71 5.84 21.54 -19.78
CA MET A 71 4.53 21.44 -19.13
C MET A 71 3.76 20.18 -19.55
N ASP A 72 3.82 19.77 -20.81
CA ASP A 72 3.20 18.51 -21.26
C ASP A 72 3.84 17.29 -20.56
N LYS A 73 5.16 17.37 -20.27
CA LYS A 73 5.86 16.35 -19.49
C LYS A 73 5.46 16.40 -18.01
N PHE A 74 5.29 17.59 -17.45
CA PHE A 74 4.77 17.78 -16.09
C PHE A 74 3.40 17.12 -15.93
N GLU A 75 2.47 17.40 -16.84
CA GLU A 75 1.11 16.89 -16.80
C GLU A 75 1.07 15.36 -16.89
N LYS A 76 1.86 14.76 -17.79
CA LYS A 76 1.99 13.30 -17.89
C LYS A 76 2.51 12.65 -16.60
N GLN A 77 3.52 13.25 -15.97
CA GLN A 77 4.06 12.72 -14.71
C GLN A 77 3.07 12.88 -13.55
N PHE A 78 2.32 13.98 -13.53
CA PHE A 78 1.32 14.25 -12.52
C PHE A 78 0.11 13.31 -12.61
N VAL A 79 -0.46 13.13 -13.81
CA VAL A 79 -1.60 12.21 -14.04
C VAL A 79 -1.23 10.77 -13.66
N ASN A 80 -0.03 10.31 -14.04
CA ASN A 80 0.43 8.97 -13.66
C ASN A 80 0.52 8.78 -12.14
N MET A 81 0.91 9.82 -11.40
CA MET A 81 0.96 9.78 -9.94
C MET A 81 -0.44 9.66 -9.33
N GLU A 82 -1.42 10.42 -9.83
CA GLU A 82 -2.79 10.38 -9.33
C GLU A 82 -3.46 9.03 -9.58
N VAL A 83 -3.30 8.47 -10.79
CA VAL A 83 -3.82 7.14 -11.14
C VAL A 83 -3.20 6.06 -10.25
N GLN A 84 -1.88 6.13 -9.99
CA GLN A 84 -1.23 5.18 -9.08
C GLN A 84 -1.70 5.35 -7.62
N ALA A 85 -1.92 6.58 -7.16
CA ALA A 85 -2.44 6.85 -5.82
C ALA A 85 -3.89 6.38 -5.65
N GLU A 86 -4.71 6.49 -6.70
CA GLU A 86 -6.07 5.97 -6.74
C GLU A 86 -6.11 4.44 -6.67
N PHE A 87 -5.35 3.75 -7.52
CA PHE A 87 -5.27 2.29 -7.49
C PHE A 87 -4.77 1.75 -6.15
N MET A 88 -3.79 2.43 -5.56
CA MET A 88 -3.26 2.09 -4.23
C MET A 88 -4.33 2.27 -3.13
N ARG A 89 -5.12 3.37 -3.16
CA ARG A 89 -6.25 3.58 -2.23
C ARG A 89 -7.32 2.49 -2.35
N GLU A 90 -7.65 2.11 -3.58
CA GLU A 90 -8.61 1.04 -3.83
C GLU A 90 -8.12 -0.30 -3.24
N CYS A 91 -6.86 -0.66 -3.48
CA CYS A 91 -6.25 -1.88 -2.95
C CYS A 91 -6.26 -1.93 -1.41
N TYR A 92 -5.97 -0.80 -0.74
CA TYR A 92 -6.10 -0.72 0.73
C TYR A 92 -7.54 -0.89 1.21
N GLY A 93 -8.53 -0.38 0.45
CA GLY A 93 -9.95 -0.59 0.73
C GLY A 93 -10.33 -2.08 0.69
N TRP A 94 -9.88 -2.80 -0.34
CA TRP A 94 -10.07 -4.25 -0.46
C TRP A 94 -9.39 -5.03 0.67
N LEU A 95 -8.15 -4.68 1.02
CA LEU A 95 -7.44 -5.32 2.13
C LEU A 95 -8.17 -5.10 3.47
N TYR A 96 -8.65 -3.87 3.72
CA TYR A 96 -9.42 -3.55 4.92
C TYR A 96 -10.73 -4.34 4.96
N PHE A 97 -11.44 -4.43 3.84
CA PHE A 97 -12.66 -5.20 3.71
C PHE A 97 -12.44 -6.69 3.98
N ILE A 98 -11.40 -7.30 3.40
CA ILE A 98 -11.03 -8.71 3.58
C ILE A 98 -10.67 -9.00 5.05
N ILE A 99 -9.90 -8.13 5.70
CA ILE A 99 -9.53 -8.31 7.11
C ILE A 99 -10.76 -8.22 8.02
N HIS A 100 -11.69 -7.29 7.77
CA HIS A 100 -12.90 -7.13 8.57
C HIS A 100 -13.90 -8.26 8.38
N THR A 101 -14.09 -8.73 7.14
CA THR A 101 -14.93 -9.90 6.85
C THR A 101 -14.33 -11.18 7.44
N ARG A 102 -13.01 -11.37 7.36
CA ARG A 102 -12.33 -12.54 7.95
C ARG A 102 -12.33 -12.54 9.48
N ARG A 103 -12.33 -11.35 10.13
CA ARG A 103 -12.51 -11.25 11.59
C ARG A 103 -13.91 -11.67 12.01
N ARG A 104 -14.93 -11.33 11.22
CA ARG A 104 -16.33 -11.68 11.48
C ARG A 104 -16.59 -13.18 11.32
N SER A 105 -15.99 -13.83 10.32
CA SER A 105 -16.11 -15.29 10.14
C SER A 105 -15.46 -16.06 11.30
N GLN A 106 -14.26 -15.68 11.72
CA GLN A 106 -13.59 -16.36 12.84
C GLN A 106 -14.30 -16.20 14.20
N GLN A 107 -15.08 -15.13 14.40
CA GLN A 107 -15.93 -14.96 15.58
C GLN A 107 -17.14 -15.90 15.54
N LEU A 108 -17.75 -16.11 14.37
CA LEU A 108 -18.88 -17.03 14.19
C LEU A 108 -18.45 -18.49 14.41
N ASP A 109 -17.23 -18.85 14.02
CA ASP A 109 -16.66 -20.18 14.25
C ASP A 109 -16.33 -20.45 15.73
N ALA A 110 -16.18 -19.39 16.56
CA ALA A 110 -15.85 -19.52 17.98
C ALA A 110 -17.09 -19.62 18.89
N THR A 111 -18.29 -19.30 18.38
CA THR A 111 -19.55 -19.38 19.12
C THR A 111 -20.38 -20.63 18.76
N SER A 112 -19.90 -21.46 17.83
CA SER A 112 -20.65 -22.58 17.24
C SER A 112 -20.12 -23.97 17.62
N GLY A 113 -19.20 -24.08 18.59
CA GLY A 113 -18.65 -25.35 19.09
C GLY A 113 -18.40 -25.28 20.59
#